data_AF-A0A8X6LJ69-F1
#
_entry.id   AF-A0A8X6LJ69-F1
#
_cell.length_a   1.000
_cell.length_b   1.000
_cell.length_c   1.000
_cell.angle_alpha   90.00
_cell.angle_beta   90.00
_cell.angle_gamma   90.00
#
_symmetry.space_group_name_H-M   'P 1'
#
loop_
_entity.id
_entity.type
_entity.pdbx_description
1 polymer ?
#
loop_
_entity_poly.entity_id
_entity_poly.type
_entity_poly.pdbx_seq_one_letter_code
_entity_poly.pdbx_strand_id
1 'polypeptide(L)'
;MIIEDRSRSSEGFPANEWEAKNAKKGILRPRFMSAADYVFYLRRHLVAERRKNDPTVGHPGDETLSIGIPRLSFLLRRLEEDIQSSYLSFLEEFISDIHEGISCLLNILRTCQERQKGAGLFTYATCSRAKQNLINRGTIDEFYCLLCLKACSKSPGAVEKISCHKTGLSTIASCITSSHMKSRIVAIELLTIVCRAPEFGNSRVLEAMTTVRILFGESVRFKFLVSVLNSNITSTSGLEIEQRPKKEYLPLDYVFRVWVIRNRLNI
;
A
#
# COMPACT_ATOMS: atom_id res chain seq x y z
N MET A 1 3.58 13.23 -53.51
CA MET A 1 2.20 13.71 -53.33
C MET A 1 1.49 12.69 -52.46
N ILE A 2 0.71 13.17 -51.51
CA ILE A 2 0.39 12.55 -50.22
C ILE A 2 -0.45 11.28 -50.36
N ILE A 3 -0.06 10.23 -49.62
CA ILE A 3 -0.86 9.04 -49.36
C ILE A 3 -1.67 9.36 -48.10
N GLU A 4 -3.00 9.38 -48.23
CA GLU A 4 -3.93 9.45 -47.10
C GLU A 4 -3.94 8.08 -46.39
N ASP A 5 -3.41 8.02 -45.17
CA ASP A 5 -3.61 6.89 -44.29
C ASP A 5 -4.75 7.20 -43.32
N ARG A 6 -5.64 6.21 -43.20
CA ARG A 6 -6.98 6.28 -42.63
C ARG A 6 -6.85 6.10 -41.13
N SER A 7 -6.84 7.21 -40.40
CA SER A 7 -6.82 7.25 -38.93
C SER A 7 -7.91 6.36 -38.34
N ARG A 8 -7.49 5.25 -37.72
CA ARG A 8 -8.30 4.45 -36.80
C ARG A 8 -8.81 5.34 -35.68
N SER A 9 -10.12 5.56 -35.68
CA SER A 9 -10.88 6.13 -34.58
C SER A 9 -10.62 5.31 -33.30
N SER A 10 -9.95 5.92 -32.33
CA SER A 10 -9.87 5.38 -30.98
C SER A 10 -11.17 5.70 -30.24
N GLU A 11 -12.12 4.76 -30.26
CA GLU A 11 -13.10 4.64 -29.18
C GLU A 11 -12.36 4.41 -27.87
N GLY A 12 -12.72 5.10 -26.77
CA GLY A 12 -12.10 4.77 -25.49
C GLY A 12 -12.36 5.72 -24.33
N PHE A 13 -13.24 5.26 -23.44
CA PHE A 13 -13.40 5.56 -22.01
C PHE A 13 -14.05 6.89 -21.57
N PRO A 14 -15.04 6.84 -20.66
CA PRO A 14 -15.66 8.04 -20.13
C PRO A 14 -14.67 8.81 -19.26
N ALA A 15 -14.39 10.05 -19.66
CA ALA A 15 -13.57 11.00 -18.92
C ALA A 15 -14.07 11.07 -17.47
N ASN A 16 -13.20 10.74 -16.53
CA ASN A 16 -13.56 10.79 -15.12
C ASN A 16 -13.79 12.26 -14.70
N GLU A 17 -14.71 12.50 -13.75
CA GLU A 17 -15.11 13.86 -13.32
C GLU A 17 -13.91 14.71 -12.85
N TRP A 18 -12.81 14.07 -12.47
CA TRP A 18 -11.53 14.71 -12.16
C TRP A 18 -10.83 15.27 -13.41
N GLU A 19 -10.78 14.53 -14.53
CA GLU A 19 -10.22 14.99 -15.81
C GLU A 19 -10.98 16.21 -16.33
N ALA A 20 -12.31 16.18 -16.27
CA ALA A 20 -13.15 17.31 -16.68
C ALA A 20 -12.91 18.57 -15.83
N LYS A 21 -12.67 18.42 -14.52
CA LYS A 21 -12.41 19.54 -13.60
C LYS A 21 -11.01 20.14 -13.76
N ASN A 22 -10.02 19.37 -14.21
CA ASN A 22 -8.63 19.82 -14.32
C ASN A 22 -8.20 20.19 -15.75
N ALA A 23 -8.89 19.68 -16.77
CA ALA A 23 -8.76 20.14 -18.16
C ALA A 23 -9.05 21.65 -18.28
N LYS A 24 -10.03 22.16 -17.52
CA LYS A 24 -10.37 23.59 -17.44
C LYS A 24 -9.26 24.46 -16.82
N LYS A 25 -8.25 23.86 -16.16
CA LYS A 25 -7.14 24.56 -15.51
C LYS A 25 -5.85 24.54 -16.33
N GLY A 26 -5.89 24.10 -17.58
CA GLY A 26 -4.68 23.96 -18.42
C GLY A 26 -3.71 22.88 -17.94
N ILE A 27 -4.08 22.07 -16.94
CA ILE A 27 -3.28 20.94 -16.46
C ILE A 27 -3.56 19.76 -17.39
N LEU A 28 -2.92 19.79 -18.56
CA LEU A 28 -2.88 18.63 -19.45
C LEU A 28 -1.95 17.59 -18.84
N ARG A 29 -2.52 16.51 -18.31
CA ARG A 29 -1.71 15.35 -17.93
C ARG A 29 -1.24 14.61 -19.19
N PRO A 30 0.00 14.08 -19.21
CA PRO A 30 0.41 13.11 -20.21
C PRO A 30 -0.57 11.93 -20.27
N ARG A 31 -0.95 11.52 -21.48
CA ARG A 31 -1.82 10.33 -21.70
C ARG A 31 -1.19 9.05 -21.13
N PHE A 32 0.14 9.01 -21.05
CA PHE A 32 0.95 7.94 -20.47
C PHE A 32 1.94 8.57 -19.49
N MET A 33 2.09 8.00 -18.30
CA MET A 33 3.07 8.46 -17.31
C MET A 33 4.24 7.48 -17.29
N SER A 34 5.45 7.99 -17.37
CA SER A 34 6.67 7.19 -17.19
C SER A 34 6.87 6.81 -15.72
N ALA A 35 7.76 5.85 -15.45
CA ALA A 35 8.14 5.49 -14.08
C ALA A 35 8.71 6.71 -13.32
N ALA A 36 9.53 7.51 -14.00
CA ALA A 36 10.05 8.77 -13.50
C ALA A 36 8.94 9.77 -13.11
N ASP A 37 7.89 9.92 -13.93
CA ASP A 37 6.75 10.80 -13.64
C ASP A 37 6.01 10.35 -12.37
N TYR A 38 5.77 9.05 -12.22
CA TYR A 38 5.15 8.52 -11.01
C TYR A 38 5.99 8.83 -9.78
N VAL A 39 7.29 8.52 -9.82
CA VAL A 39 8.21 8.81 -8.71
C VAL A 39 8.25 10.29 -8.39
N PHE A 40 8.26 11.17 -9.39
CA PHE A 40 8.19 12.61 -9.21
C PHE A 40 6.96 13.03 -8.40
N TYR A 41 5.77 12.58 -8.78
CA TYR A 41 4.55 12.92 -8.03
C TYR A 41 4.48 12.27 -6.65
N LEU A 42 4.99 11.05 -6.47
CA LEU A 42 5.07 10.39 -5.15
C LEU A 42 5.99 11.17 -4.19
N ARG A 43 7.18 11.57 -4.65
CA ARG A 43 8.11 12.41 -3.86
C ARG A 43 7.47 13.74 -3.49
N ARG A 44 6.70 14.34 -4.41
CA ARG A 44 6.00 15.58 -4.14
C ARG A 44 4.91 15.44 -3.07
N HIS A 45 4.20 14.31 -3.01
CA HIS A 45 3.29 13.99 -1.90
C HIS A 45 4.04 13.89 -0.57
N LEU A 46 5.22 13.25 -0.54
CA LEU A 46 6.04 13.16 0.67
C LEU A 46 6.51 14.54 1.15
N VAL A 47 6.95 15.41 0.25
CA VAL A 47 7.35 16.79 0.57
C VAL A 47 6.16 17.59 1.12
N ALA A 48 4.99 17.48 0.47
CA ALA A 48 3.79 18.18 0.89
C ALA A 48 3.35 17.78 2.30
N GLU A 49 3.55 16.52 2.69
CA GLU A 49 3.23 16.06 4.05
C GLU A 49 4.26 16.47 5.09
N ARG A 50 5.55 16.47 4.76
CA ARG A 50 6.58 17.01 5.65
C ARG A 50 6.33 18.48 5.99
N ARG A 51 5.94 19.29 5.01
CA ARG A 51 5.61 20.72 5.21
C ARG A 51 4.42 20.95 6.13
N LYS A 52 3.44 20.03 6.16
CA LYS A 52 2.30 20.12 7.10
C LYS A 52 2.72 19.83 8.53
N ASN A 53 3.72 18.97 8.71
CA ASN A 53 4.22 18.58 10.01
C ASN A 53 5.29 19.56 10.55
N ASP A 54 5.99 20.29 9.67
CA ASP A 54 6.99 21.29 10.02
C ASP A 54 6.89 22.52 9.10
N PRO A 55 6.23 23.61 9.55
CA PRO A 55 6.10 24.84 8.78
C PRO A 55 7.38 25.67 8.68
N THR A 56 8.47 25.31 9.38
CA THR A 56 9.75 26.03 9.35
C THR A 56 10.66 25.62 8.18
N VAL A 57 10.30 24.55 7.45
CA VAL A 57 11.00 24.12 6.23
C VAL A 57 10.71 25.12 5.11
N GLY A 58 11.62 26.10 4.95
CA GLY A 58 11.51 27.22 4.02
C GLY A 58 11.28 26.84 2.55
N HIS A 59 10.80 27.82 1.78
CA HIS A 59 10.51 27.72 0.34
C HIS A 59 11.79 27.73 -0.51
N PRO A 60 12.14 26.67 -1.25
CA PRO A 60 13.02 26.79 -2.39
C PRO A 60 12.15 26.98 -3.64
N GLY A 61 12.19 28.19 -4.23
CA GLY A 61 11.79 28.50 -5.61
C GLY A 61 10.48 27.87 -6.12
N ASP A 62 9.35 28.50 -5.78
CA ASP A 62 8.01 27.94 -5.98
C ASP A 62 7.39 28.20 -7.37
N GLU A 63 8.17 28.00 -8.45
CA GLU A 63 7.61 27.99 -9.81
C GLU A 63 7.18 26.59 -10.24
N THR A 64 7.80 25.55 -9.66
CA THR A 64 7.50 24.15 -9.98
C THR A 64 6.26 23.60 -9.28
N LEU A 65 5.72 24.26 -8.24
CA LEU A 65 4.44 23.82 -7.65
C LEU A 65 3.20 24.20 -8.46
N SER A 66 3.35 25.00 -9.52
CA SER A 66 2.26 25.38 -10.44
C SER A 66 1.63 24.19 -11.16
N ILE A 67 2.32 23.05 -11.26
CA ILE A 67 1.76 21.79 -11.78
C ILE A 67 0.91 21.16 -10.67
N GLY A 68 -0.41 21.07 -10.89
CA GLY A 68 -1.32 20.50 -9.90
C GLY A 68 -0.99 19.03 -9.55
N ILE A 69 -0.84 18.75 -8.25
CA ILE A 69 -0.56 17.39 -7.76
C ILE A 69 -1.80 16.51 -7.94
N PRO A 70 -1.70 15.34 -8.60
CA PRO A 70 -2.74 14.34 -8.62
C PRO A 70 -3.23 13.96 -7.23
N ARG A 71 -4.51 13.63 -7.08
CA ARG A 71 -4.98 12.98 -5.85
C ARG A 71 -4.22 11.66 -5.67
N LEU A 72 -3.69 11.42 -4.45
CA LEU A 72 -2.83 10.27 -4.17
C LEU A 72 -3.50 8.93 -4.52
N SER A 73 -4.73 8.68 -4.06
CA SER A 73 -5.49 7.47 -4.41
C SER A 73 -5.61 7.22 -5.92
N PHE A 74 -5.75 8.29 -6.72
CA PHE A 74 -5.84 8.17 -8.18
C PHE A 74 -4.47 7.84 -8.78
N LEU A 75 -3.41 8.52 -8.31
CA LEU A 75 -2.04 8.26 -8.73
C LEU A 75 -1.62 6.82 -8.44
N LEU A 76 -1.89 6.33 -7.22
CA LEU A 76 -1.53 4.97 -6.79
C LEU A 76 -2.32 3.92 -7.56
N ARG A 77 -3.63 4.11 -7.75
CA ARG A 77 -4.43 3.20 -8.57
C ARG A 77 -3.89 3.07 -9.98
N ARG A 78 -3.57 4.21 -10.61
CA ARG A 78 -3.06 4.22 -11.99
C ARG A 78 -1.65 3.64 -12.08
N LEU A 79 -0.78 3.93 -11.11
CA LEU A 79 0.54 3.31 -11.01
C LEU A 79 0.42 1.79 -10.90
N GLU A 80 -0.51 1.30 -10.09
CA GLU A 80 -0.76 -0.12 -9.94
C GLU A 80 -1.19 -0.78 -11.25
N GLU A 81 -2.16 -0.17 -11.95
CA GLU A 81 -2.60 -0.59 -13.27
C GLU A 81 -1.40 -0.61 -14.26
N ASP A 82 -0.62 0.47 -14.32
CA ASP A 82 0.54 0.57 -15.22
C ASP A 82 1.66 -0.43 -14.87
N ILE A 83 1.95 -0.71 -13.59
CA ILE A 83 2.89 -1.78 -13.20
C ILE A 83 2.40 -3.15 -13.68
N GLN A 84 1.08 -3.37 -13.67
CA GLN A 84 0.52 -4.66 -14.07
C GLN A 84 0.47 -4.86 -15.59
N SER A 85 0.18 -3.80 -16.35
CA SER A 85 -0.07 -3.89 -17.80
C SER A 85 1.08 -3.40 -18.68
N SER A 86 2.07 -2.70 -18.14
CA SER A 86 3.21 -2.20 -18.91
C SER A 86 4.29 -3.26 -19.10
N TYR A 87 5.25 -2.96 -19.98
CA TYR A 87 6.44 -3.78 -20.19
C TYR A 87 7.28 -3.88 -18.91
N LEU A 88 8.04 -4.98 -18.77
CA LEU A 88 8.92 -5.22 -17.63
C LEU A 88 9.93 -4.07 -17.41
N SER A 89 10.37 -3.41 -18.49
CA SER A 89 11.27 -2.25 -18.44
C SER A 89 10.72 -1.10 -17.60
N PHE A 90 9.40 -0.87 -17.61
CA PHE A 90 8.77 0.13 -16.76
C PHE A 90 8.94 -0.22 -15.27
N LEU A 91 8.73 -1.49 -14.92
CA LEU A 91 8.90 -1.95 -13.54
C LEU A 91 10.36 -1.86 -13.11
N GLU A 92 11.30 -2.29 -13.96
CA GLU A 92 12.74 -2.22 -13.70
C GLU A 92 13.22 -0.77 -13.51
N GLU A 93 12.76 0.14 -14.36
CA GLU A 93 13.02 1.58 -14.21
C GLU A 93 12.47 2.09 -12.88
N PHE A 94 11.21 1.78 -12.55
CA PHE A 94 10.57 2.23 -11.31
C PHE A 94 11.29 1.74 -10.05
N ILE A 95 11.72 0.47 -10.04
CA ILE A 95 12.43 -0.13 -8.90
C ILE A 95 13.92 0.20 -8.88
N SER A 96 14.48 0.80 -9.93
CA SER A 96 15.91 1.11 -10.03
C SER A 96 16.40 1.97 -8.86
N ASP A 97 17.71 1.96 -8.61
CA ASP A 97 18.34 2.80 -7.57
C ASP A 97 18.26 4.30 -7.90
N ILE A 98 18.05 4.66 -9.17
CA ILE A 98 17.89 6.05 -9.60
C ILE A 98 16.54 6.60 -9.12
N HIS A 99 15.48 5.81 -9.27
CA HIS A 99 14.12 6.26 -8.96
C HIS A 99 13.71 5.93 -7.52
N GLU A 100 14.22 4.84 -6.93
CA GLU A 100 13.87 4.38 -5.58
C GLU A 100 12.36 4.29 -5.35
N GLY A 101 11.60 3.84 -6.36
CA GLY A 101 10.14 3.82 -6.32
C GLY A 101 9.57 3.01 -5.14
N ILE A 102 10.22 1.90 -4.78
CA ILE A 102 9.88 1.09 -3.61
C ILE A 102 10.00 1.90 -2.31
N SER A 103 11.13 2.58 -2.11
CA SER A 103 11.35 3.44 -0.94
C SER A 103 10.30 4.56 -0.89
N CYS A 104 9.95 5.16 -2.03
CA CYS A 104 8.89 6.17 -2.10
C CYS A 104 7.53 5.61 -1.65
N LEU A 105 7.13 4.44 -2.16
CA LEU A 105 5.88 3.79 -1.76
C LEU A 105 5.85 3.44 -0.26
N LEU A 106 6.93 2.86 0.28
CA LEU A 106 7.01 2.51 1.71
C LEU A 106 6.92 3.75 2.61
N ASN A 107 7.53 4.86 2.20
CA ASN A 107 7.43 6.13 2.93
C ASN A 107 6.01 6.71 2.85
N ILE A 108 5.35 6.62 1.69
CA ILE A 108 3.94 7.05 1.56
C ILE A 108 3.04 6.22 2.45
N LEU A 109 3.22 4.89 2.46
CA LEU A 109 2.45 3.99 3.31
C LEU A 109 2.58 4.37 4.79
N ARG A 110 3.79 4.69 5.24
CA ARG A 110 4.03 5.18 6.61
C ARG A 110 3.27 6.48 6.87
N THR A 111 3.35 7.45 5.97
CA THR A 111 2.63 8.73 6.11
C THR A 111 1.11 8.52 6.14
N CYS A 112 0.56 7.57 5.36
CA CYS A 112 -0.85 7.19 5.44
C CYS A 112 -1.23 6.68 6.84
N GLN A 113 -0.38 5.87 7.48
CA GLN A 113 -0.62 5.36 8.83
C GLN A 113 -0.49 6.45 9.90
N GLU A 114 0.51 7.35 9.78
CA GLU A 114 0.71 8.47 10.71
C GLU A 114 -0.48 9.42 10.73
N ARG A 115 -1.05 9.75 9.57
CA ARG A 115 -2.29 10.55 9.48
C ARG A 115 -3.46 9.90 10.20
N GLN A 116 -3.61 8.58 10.08
CA GLN A 116 -4.67 7.83 10.72
C GLN A 116 -4.50 7.83 12.25
N LYS A 117 -3.27 7.64 12.75
CA LYS A 117 -2.95 7.68 14.18
C LYS A 117 -3.16 9.07 14.79
N GLY A 118 -2.68 10.13 14.12
CA GLY A 118 -2.86 11.51 14.57
C GLY A 118 -4.32 11.94 14.64
N ALA A 119 -5.17 11.41 13.76
CA ALA A 119 -6.61 11.64 13.84
C ALA A 119 -7.27 10.94 15.05
N GLY A 120 -6.70 9.84 15.56
CA GLY A 120 -7.26 9.06 16.67
C GLY A 120 -7.24 9.75 18.04
N LEU A 121 -6.24 10.61 18.31
CA LEU A 121 -5.94 11.13 19.66
C LEU A 121 -6.83 12.31 20.11
N PHE A 122 -7.46 13.04 19.19
CA PHE A 122 -8.32 14.20 19.50
C PHE A 122 -9.80 13.82 19.60
N THR A 123 -10.14 12.90 20.52
CA THR A 123 -11.42 12.17 20.52
C THR A 123 -12.55 12.75 21.37
N TYR A 124 -12.49 14.00 21.85
CA TYR A 124 -13.51 14.47 22.81
C TYR A 124 -14.27 15.78 22.51
N ALA A 125 -14.10 16.49 21.39
CA ALA A 125 -14.78 17.80 21.30
C ALA A 125 -15.41 18.29 19.99
N THR A 126 -14.95 17.99 18.76
CA THR A 126 -15.53 18.72 17.60
C THR A 126 -15.63 17.94 16.26
N CYS A 127 -16.84 18.00 15.68
CA CYS A 127 -17.34 17.77 14.31
C CYS A 127 -16.70 16.67 13.42
N SER A 128 -17.46 15.59 13.20
CA SER A 128 -16.98 14.27 12.76
C SER A 128 -16.87 14.02 11.24
N ARG A 129 -17.46 14.83 10.34
CA ARG A 129 -17.53 14.48 8.90
C ARG A 129 -16.23 14.73 8.13
N ALA A 130 -15.56 15.87 8.35
CA ALA A 130 -14.28 16.18 7.71
C ALA A 130 -13.15 15.24 8.19
N LYS A 131 -13.19 14.88 9.48
CA LYS A 131 -12.26 13.92 10.11
C LYS A 131 -12.47 12.50 9.60
N GLN A 132 -13.73 12.04 9.52
CA GLN A 132 -14.06 10.74 8.94
C GLN A 132 -13.62 10.67 7.47
N ASN A 133 -13.79 11.76 6.72
CA ASN A 133 -13.30 11.85 5.34
C ASN A 133 -11.77 11.76 5.24
N LEU A 134 -11.02 12.30 6.21
CA LEU A 134 -9.56 12.19 6.23
C LEU A 134 -9.11 10.76 6.55
N ILE A 135 -9.73 10.11 7.54
CA ILE A 135 -9.47 8.71 7.90
C ILE A 135 -9.81 7.79 6.73
N ASN A 136 -10.99 7.94 6.12
CA ASN A 136 -11.43 7.16 4.96
C ASN A 136 -10.52 7.38 3.74
N ARG A 137 -9.93 8.57 3.57
CA ARG A 137 -8.94 8.82 2.52
C ARG A 137 -7.64 8.09 2.81
N GLY A 138 -7.16 8.16 4.05
CA GLY A 138 -5.94 7.48 4.49
C GLY A 138 -6.02 5.96 4.29
N THR A 139 -7.16 5.34 4.56
CA THR A 139 -7.36 3.89 4.36
C THR A 139 -7.40 3.49 2.89
N ILE A 140 -7.98 4.32 2.02
CA ILE A 140 -7.98 4.08 0.56
C ILE A 140 -6.57 4.25 -0.01
N ASP A 141 -5.86 5.32 0.38
CA ASP A 141 -4.48 5.57 -0.06
C ASP A 141 -3.55 4.42 0.40
N GLU A 142 -3.71 3.96 1.64
CA GLU A 142 -3.01 2.78 2.19
C GLU A 142 -3.26 1.53 1.34
N PHE A 143 -4.53 1.24 1.01
CA PHE A 143 -4.88 0.06 0.22
C PHE A 143 -4.23 0.06 -1.17
N TYR A 144 -4.34 1.16 -1.92
CA TYR A 144 -3.71 1.22 -3.26
C TYR A 144 -2.18 1.24 -3.18
N CYS A 145 -1.60 1.80 -2.12
CA CYS A 145 -0.15 1.74 -1.90
C CYS A 145 0.34 0.30 -1.69
N LEU A 146 -0.41 -0.50 -0.90
CA LEU A 146 -0.14 -1.92 -0.73
C LEU A 146 -0.27 -2.70 -2.04
N LEU A 147 -1.27 -2.38 -2.87
CA LEU A 147 -1.41 -3.02 -4.18
C LEU A 147 -0.23 -2.69 -5.11
N CYS A 148 0.26 -1.44 -5.13
CA CYS A 148 1.47 -1.07 -5.87
C CYS A 148 2.67 -1.91 -5.43
N LEU A 149 2.90 -2.03 -4.11
CA LEU A 149 3.99 -2.83 -3.56
C LEU A 149 3.87 -4.31 -3.95
N LYS A 150 2.64 -4.87 -3.91
CA LYS A 150 2.37 -6.25 -4.34
C LYS A 150 2.66 -6.43 -5.83
N ALA A 151 2.22 -5.49 -6.66
CA ALA A 151 2.48 -5.51 -8.10
C ALA A 151 3.98 -5.46 -8.40
N CYS A 152 4.75 -4.62 -7.70
CA CYS A 152 6.21 -4.56 -7.83
C CYS A 152 6.91 -5.85 -7.38
N SER A 153 6.33 -6.58 -6.42
CA SER A 153 6.93 -7.79 -5.83
C SER A 153 7.00 -8.99 -6.81
N LYS A 154 6.53 -8.82 -8.05
CA LYS A 154 6.85 -9.73 -9.17
C LYS A 154 8.35 -9.75 -9.49
N SER A 155 9.06 -8.64 -9.21
CA SER A 155 10.51 -8.56 -9.36
C SER A 155 11.22 -8.95 -8.05
N PRO A 156 12.19 -9.89 -8.09
CA PRO A 156 13.00 -10.22 -6.91
C PRO A 156 13.72 -9.02 -6.29
N GLY A 157 14.20 -8.09 -7.12
CA GLY A 157 14.85 -6.86 -6.65
C GLY A 157 13.92 -5.95 -5.86
N ALA A 158 12.62 -5.96 -6.16
CA ALA A 158 11.63 -5.23 -5.36
C ALA A 158 11.44 -5.89 -3.98
N VAL A 159 11.39 -7.23 -3.92
CA VAL A 159 11.25 -7.98 -2.67
C VAL A 159 12.45 -7.75 -1.75
N GLU A 160 13.66 -7.75 -2.31
CA GLU A 160 14.87 -7.41 -1.57
C GLU A 160 14.81 -5.98 -1.01
N LYS A 161 14.47 -4.99 -1.84
CA LYS A 161 14.33 -3.60 -1.40
C LYS A 161 13.26 -3.41 -0.32
N ILE A 162 12.12 -4.11 -0.41
CA ILE A 162 11.08 -4.11 0.62
C ILE A 162 11.63 -4.67 1.95
N SER A 163 12.37 -5.78 1.88
CA SER A 163 12.90 -6.49 3.04
C SER A 163 14.02 -5.71 3.75
N CYS A 164 14.85 -5.02 2.97
CA CYS A 164 16.00 -4.26 3.45
C CYS A 164 15.65 -2.83 3.88
N HIS A 165 14.48 -2.30 3.50
CA HIS A 165 14.05 -0.98 3.92
C HIS A 165 13.90 -0.90 5.45
N LYS A 166 14.62 0.04 6.08
CA LYS A 166 14.80 0.20 7.55
C LYS A 166 13.54 0.02 8.40
N THR A 167 12.39 0.40 7.89
CA THR A 167 11.09 0.33 8.58
C THR A 167 9.97 -0.17 7.67
N GLY A 168 10.29 -0.51 6.42
CA GLY A 168 9.28 -0.75 5.38
C GLY A 168 8.45 -1.98 5.72
N LEU A 169 9.14 -3.05 6.10
CA LEU A 169 8.48 -4.30 6.46
C LEU A 169 7.64 -4.18 7.73
N SER A 170 8.09 -3.42 8.74
CA SER A 170 7.28 -3.12 9.94
C SER A 170 6.05 -2.27 9.63
N THR A 171 6.16 -1.34 8.67
CA THR A 171 5.03 -0.53 8.17
C THR A 171 4.01 -1.43 7.47
N ILE A 172 4.45 -2.34 6.58
CA ILE A 172 3.56 -3.33 5.95
C ILE A 172 2.92 -4.24 7.01
N ALA A 173 3.69 -4.75 7.96
CA ALA A 173 3.17 -5.63 9.01
C ALA A 173 2.09 -4.95 9.88
N SER A 174 2.24 -3.65 10.14
CA SER A 174 1.24 -2.87 10.86
C SER A 174 -0.10 -2.78 10.09
N CYS A 175 -0.10 -2.92 8.76
CA CYS A 175 -1.35 -2.93 7.98
C CYS A 175 -2.23 -4.17 8.24
N ILE A 176 -1.72 -5.23 8.88
CA ILE A 176 -2.54 -6.37 9.34
C ILE A 176 -3.64 -5.88 10.29
N THR A 177 -3.38 -4.82 11.07
CA THR A 177 -4.33 -4.26 12.03
C THR A 177 -5.18 -3.13 11.44
N SER A 178 -5.10 -2.89 10.12
CA SER A 178 -5.88 -1.85 9.45
C SER A 178 -7.37 -2.10 9.63
N SER A 179 -8.16 -1.02 9.75
CA SER A 179 -9.62 -1.13 9.76
C SER A 179 -10.16 -1.64 8.42
N HIS A 180 -9.43 -1.42 7.31
CA HIS A 180 -9.81 -1.86 5.98
C HIS A 180 -9.40 -3.33 5.72
N MET A 181 -10.39 -4.22 5.62
CA MET A 181 -10.15 -5.67 5.46
C MET A 181 -9.28 -6.00 4.24
N LYS A 182 -9.47 -5.33 3.09
CA LYS A 182 -8.66 -5.57 1.89
C LYS A 182 -7.19 -5.19 2.11
N SER A 183 -6.90 -4.12 2.85
CA SER A 183 -5.52 -3.77 3.24
C SER A 183 -4.87 -4.89 4.06
N ARG A 184 -5.61 -5.49 5.01
CA ARG A 184 -5.08 -6.60 5.82
C ARG A 184 -4.70 -7.79 4.95
N ILE A 185 -5.56 -8.16 4.00
CA ILE A 185 -5.32 -9.28 3.07
C ILE A 185 -4.05 -9.03 2.27
N VAL A 186 -3.93 -7.87 1.61
CA VAL A 186 -2.76 -7.54 0.77
C VAL A 186 -1.47 -7.46 1.60
N ALA A 187 -1.55 -6.95 2.83
CA ALA A 187 -0.41 -6.94 3.74
C ALA A 187 0.09 -8.35 4.09
N ILE A 188 -0.82 -9.29 4.36
CA ILE A 188 -0.47 -10.69 4.63
C ILE A 188 0.13 -11.36 3.38
N GLU A 189 -0.41 -11.09 2.19
CA GLU A 189 0.14 -11.59 0.93
C GLU A 189 1.57 -11.08 0.72
N LEU A 190 1.82 -9.78 0.94
CA LEU A 190 3.16 -9.18 0.84
C LEU A 190 4.14 -9.80 1.84
N LEU A 191 3.74 -9.96 3.10
CA LEU A 191 4.57 -10.62 4.10
C LEU A 191 4.86 -12.07 3.73
N THR A 192 3.91 -12.76 3.11
CA THR A 192 4.11 -14.12 2.60
C THR A 192 5.12 -14.15 1.46
N ILE A 193 5.07 -13.18 0.53
CA ILE A 193 6.04 -13.05 -0.55
C ILE A 193 7.45 -12.82 0.03
N VAL A 194 7.59 -11.89 0.98
CA VAL A 194 8.87 -11.60 1.64
C VAL A 194 9.38 -12.81 2.44
N CYS A 195 8.51 -13.49 3.17
CA CYS A 195 8.83 -14.71 3.92
C CYS A 195 9.43 -15.82 3.05
N ARG A 196 9.05 -15.87 1.77
CA ARG A 196 9.57 -16.82 0.78
C ARG A 196 10.89 -16.39 0.15
N ALA A 197 11.37 -15.18 0.40
CA ALA A 197 12.68 -14.75 -0.07
C ALA A 197 13.79 -15.61 0.60
N PRO A 198 14.76 -16.12 -0.18
CA PRO A 198 15.81 -16.98 0.35
C PRO A 198 16.69 -16.24 1.38
N GLU A 199 17.38 -17.00 2.22
CA GLU A 199 18.36 -16.57 3.24
C GLU A 199 17.83 -15.73 4.42
N PHE A 200 17.00 -14.70 4.18
CA PHE A 200 16.64 -13.73 5.22
C PHE A 200 15.15 -13.40 5.32
N GLY A 201 14.30 -13.88 4.41
CA GLY A 201 12.88 -13.51 4.36
C GLY A 201 12.14 -13.77 5.68
N ASN A 202 12.31 -14.98 6.24
CA ASN A 202 11.66 -15.39 7.49
C ASN A 202 12.10 -14.55 8.69
N SER A 203 13.40 -14.29 8.86
CA SER A 203 13.93 -13.53 9.99
C SER A 203 13.44 -12.07 9.96
N ARG A 204 13.42 -11.45 8.77
CA ARG A 204 12.90 -10.10 8.57
C ARG A 204 11.41 -9.98 8.91
N VAL A 205 10.59 -10.95 8.47
CA VAL A 205 9.16 -10.96 8.81
C VAL A 205 8.94 -11.16 10.31
N LEU A 206 9.71 -12.04 10.95
CA LEU A 206 9.64 -12.25 12.40
C LEU A 206 10.05 -11.01 13.21
N GLU A 207 11.04 -10.25 12.73
CA GLU A 207 11.43 -8.96 13.29
C GLU A 207 10.31 -7.93 13.16
N ALA A 208 9.73 -7.77 11.98
CA ALA A 208 8.59 -6.88 11.74
C ALA A 208 7.37 -7.23 12.63
N MET A 209 7.09 -8.52 12.81
CA MET A 209 6.03 -9.00 13.71
C MET A 209 6.36 -8.79 15.19
N THR A 210 7.63 -8.67 15.55
CA THR A 210 8.04 -8.24 16.89
C THR A 210 7.69 -6.76 17.11
N THR A 211 7.86 -5.91 16.10
CA THR A 211 7.39 -4.52 16.15
C THR A 211 5.87 -4.45 16.32
N VAL A 212 5.10 -5.25 15.58
CA VAL A 212 3.63 -5.33 15.75
C VAL A 212 3.27 -5.74 17.18
N ARG A 213 3.92 -6.79 17.71
CA ARG A 213 3.71 -7.23 19.10
C ARG A 213 3.90 -6.08 20.09
N ILE A 214 4.98 -5.31 19.93
CA ILE A 214 5.29 -4.16 20.81
C ILE A 214 4.26 -3.05 20.64
N LEU A 215 3.94 -2.66 19.40
CA LEU A 215 3.01 -1.56 19.10
C LEU A 215 1.59 -1.80 19.63
N PHE A 216 1.14 -3.06 19.66
CA PHE A 216 -0.21 -3.43 20.09
C PHE A 216 -0.26 -4.08 21.48
N GLY A 217 0.87 -4.10 22.21
CA GLY A 217 0.92 -4.65 23.56
C GLY A 217 0.57 -6.14 23.63
N GLU A 218 0.90 -6.90 22.60
CA GLU A 218 0.62 -8.33 22.60
C GLU A 218 1.62 -9.10 23.46
N SER A 219 1.14 -10.11 24.21
CA SER A 219 2.00 -10.98 25.01
C SER A 219 2.91 -11.88 24.16
N VAL A 220 2.48 -12.22 22.95
CA VAL A 220 3.21 -13.04 21.98
C VAL A 220 2.98 -12.52 20.57
N ARG A 221 3.91 -12.80 19.64
CA ARG A 221 3.73 -12.48 18.23
C ARG A 221 2.49 -13.18 17.67
N PHE A 222 1.86 -12.57 16.67
CA PHE A 222 0.74 -13.14 15.89
C PHE A 222 -0.59 -13.31 16.63
N LYS A 223 -0.72 -12.90 17.89
CA LYS A 223 -1.96 -13.08 18.67
C LYS A 223 -3.16 -12.44 17.97
N PHE A 224 -3.01 -11.20 17.54
CA PHE A 224 -4.00 -10.42 16.80
C PHE A 224 -4.27 -11.04 15.43
N LEU A 225 -3.23 -11.45 14.71
CA LEU A 225 -3.40 -12.10 13.40
C LEU A 225 -4.26 -13.36 13.52
N VAL A 226 -3.96 -14.22 14.50
CA VAL A 226 -4.77 -15.42 14.79
C VAL A 226 -6.20 -15.03 15.15
N SER A 227 -6.40 -13.99 15.94
CA SER A 227 -7.73 -13.47 16.27
C SER A 227 -8.49 -13.02 15.02
N VAL A 228 -7.87 -12.26 14.12
CA VAL A 228 -8.49 -11.80 12.86
C VAL A 228 -8.85 -12.97 11.95
N LEU A 229 -7.98 -13.98 11.85
CA LEU A 229 -8.24 -15.18 11.06
C LEU A 229 -9.42 -15.97 11.63
N ASN A 230 -9.50 -16.12 12.96
CA ASN A 230 -10.58 -16.86 13.61
C ASN A 230 -11.91 -16.10 13.63
N SER A 231 -11.91 -14.77 13.72
CA SER A 231 -13.13 -13.96 13.77
C SER A 231 -13.98 -14.12 12.50
N ASN A 232 -13.33 -14.32 11.34
CA ASN A 232 -14.00 -14.56 10.07
C ASN A 232 -14.50 -16.01 9.91
N ILE A 233 -14.00 -16.95 10.71
CA ILE A 233 -14.44 -18.34 10.71
C ILE A 233 -15.75 -18.47 11.52
N THR A 234 -15.84 -17.79 12.66
CA THR A 234 -17.03 -17.79 13.52
C THR A 234 -18.25 -17.09 12.90
N SER A 235 -18.09 -16.21 11.92
CA SER A 235 -19.23 -15.59 11.21
C SER A 235 -19.86 -16.50 10.14
N THR A 236 -19.32 -17.70 9.91
CA THR A 236 -19.87 -18.69 8.96
C THR A 236 -20.28 -20.01 9.60
N SER A 237 -20.21 -20.13 10.93
CA SER A 237 -20.64 -21.34 11.65
C SER A 237 -21.58 -20.95 12.80
N GLY A 238 -22.86 -20.86 12.45
CA GLY A 238 -23.90 -21.12 13.42
C GLY A 238 -23.90 -22.61 13.78
N LEU A 239 -24.10 -22.89 15.08
CA LEU A 239 -24.27 -24.21 15.70
C LEU A 239 -22.97 -25.00 15.91
N GLU A 240 -22.37 -24.92 17.09
CA GLU A 240 -22.61 -25.86 18.20
C GLU A 240 -21.64 -25.58 19.36
N ILE A 241 -22.18 -25.62 20.58
CA ILE A 241 -21.45 -25.60 21.83
C ILE A 241 -20.99 -27.04 22.07
N GLU A 242 -19.70 -27.33 21.90
CA GLU A 242 -19.14 -28.56 22.47
C GLU A 242 -17.67 -28.42 22.91
N GLN A 243 -17.36 -29.17 23.95
CA GLN A 243 -16.25 -29.04 24.89
C GLN A 243 -14.85 -29.14 24.25
N ARG A 244 -13.92 -28.34 24.77
CA ARG A 244 -12.48 -28.35 24.39
C ARG A 244 -11.80 -29.66 24.78
N PRO A 245 -11.01 -30.29 23.89
CA PRO A 245 -9.82 -31.02 24.29
C PRO A 245 -8.58 -30.11 24.23
N LYS A 246 -7.59 -30.42 25.08
CA LYS A 246 -6.30 -29.74 25.18
C LYS A 246 -5.60 -29.71 23.81
N LYS A 247 -5.38 -28.51 23.25
CA LYS A 247 -4.64 -28.34 22.00
C LYS A 247 -3.14 -28.43 22.28
N GLU A 248 -2.50 -29.46 21.74
CA GLU A 248 -1.08 -29.39 21.40
C GLU A 248 -0.86 -28.20 20.47
N TYR A 249 -0.01 -27.27 20.90
CA TYR A 249 0.37 -26.13 20.08
C TYR A 249 1.34 -26.61 19.01
N LEU A 250 0.84 -26.85 17.80
CA LEU A 250 1.71 -27.00 16.63
C LEU A 250 2.59 -25.74 16.49
N PRO A 251 3.87 -25.87 16.09
CA PRO A 251 4.74 -24.73 15.85
C PRO A 251 4.07 -23.73 14.90
N LEU A 252 4.10 -22.44 15.23
CA LEU A 252 3.44 -21.38 14.46
C LEU A 252 3.91 -21.29 13.00
N ASP A 253 5.15 -21.71 12.71
CA ASP A 253 5.66 -21.89 11.35
C ASP A 253 4.83 -22.91 10.54
N TYR A 254 4.32 -23.94 11.20
CA TYR A 254 3.47 -24.95 10.60
C TYR A 254 2.08 -24.37 10.28
N VAL A 255 1.51 -23.54 11.15
CA VAL A 255 0.21 -22.88 10.90
C VAL A 255 0.31 -21.88 9.75
N PHE A 256 1.40 -21.10 9.70
CA PHE A 256 1.65 -20.18 8.60
C PHE A 256 1.87 -20.93 7.28
N ARG A 257 2.68 -22.01 7.28
CA ARG A 257 2.86 -22.88 6.12
C ARG A 257 1.55 -23.54 5.68
N VAL A 258 0.74 -24.04 6.60
CA VAL A 258 -0.55 -24.68 6.30
C VAL A 258 -1.54 -23.67 5.72
N TRP A 259 -1.61 -22.44 6.23
CA TRP A 259 -2.46 -21.40 5.64
C TRP A 259 -1.99 -21.01 4.23
N VAL A 260 -0.67 -20.88 4.04
CA VAL A 260 -0.04 -20.62 2.74
C VAL A 260 -0.29 -21.75 1.74
N ILE A 261 -0.29 -23.01 2.18
CA ILE A 261 -0.57 -24.19 1.36
C ILE A 261 -2.08 -24.30 1.05
N ARG A 262 -2.95 -24.00 2.02
CA ARG A 262 -4.41 -24.14 1.88
C ARG A 262 -5.01 -23.08 0.93
N ASN A 263 -4.41 -21.90 0.83
CA ASN A 263 -4.75 -20.89 -0.18
C ASN A 263 -4.13 -21.16 -1.58
N ARG A 264 -3.39 -22.26 -1.76
CA ARG A 264 -2.88 -22.70 -3.08
C ARG A 264 -3.89 -23.55 -3.86
N LEU A 265 -5.05 -23.88 -3.27
CA LEU A 265 -6.04 -24.81 -3.83
C LEU A 265 -7.39 -24.17 -4.23
N ASN A 266 -7.47 -22.83 -4.27
CA ASN A 266 -8.62 -22.11 -4.84
C ASN A 266 -8.16 -21.17 -5.97
N ILE A 267 -7.57 -21.76 -7.02
CA ILE A 267 -7.65 -21.26 -8.39
C ILE A 267 -8.61 -22.19 -9.12
#